data_AF-A0A8R1HW39-F1
#
_entry.id   AF-A0A8R1HW39-F1
#
_cell.length_a   1.000
_cell.length_b   1.000
_cell.length_c   1.000
_cell.angle_alpha   90.00
_cell.angle_beta   90.00
_cell.angle_gamma   90.00
#
_symmetry.space_group_name_H-M   'P 1'
#
loop_
_entity.id
_entity.type
_entity.pdbx_description
1 polymer ?
#
loop_
_entity_poly.entity_id
_entity_poly.type
_entity_poly.pdbx_seq_one_letter_code
_entity_poly.pdbx_strand_id
1 'polypeptide(L)'
;MWAPLLFFLISSTIHAVNIPTELIKEHIKQNANFSVDPCDDFYAHVCSRRSQGMFLLKLTQLKDQIADDYMATDPNMKQFDESRDQLVQVVYNSAVNRILNNLDNKARTLFEKMRKVIAKAIMKTPWTNNNGAVELYLSALNNITFSTWRDAMVVSDNAVQQFREISESCSLLLSNHFRKNVVNAVCDVVGTGAFISTFKNPMPNIRVDPESGIFRDRLQQSNFEDKHVYISNDFLLLANTNIASDLYGSIGFSLAHEIMHTFVFDDIDRRKKAGLLPFWTNSSDCVAKQTLKTCKTFRNTTCDANMTFEEDAADITAYRIVYDFFRSQFARKTVVNGYDDLTPNQMFFYGAAVVFCSSTAMNPLPAGIERSSDPHSDMYLRVNTLMSQMDQFADAFKCKPTDKMVMNKATHCELYGRGASMTRKHHNPGV
;
A
#
# COMPACT_ATOMS: atom_id res chain seq x y z
N MET A 1 -11.49 45.95 22.74
CA MET A 1 -12.72 45.49 22.04
C MET A 1 -12.28 44.68 20.84
N TRP A 2 -12.87 43.50 20.71
CA TRP A 2 -12.49 42.41 19.82
C TRP A 2 -12.81 42.73 18.36
N ALA A 3 -11.87 42.47 17.44
CA ALA A 3 -12.14 42.39 16.01
C ALA A 3 -12.01 40.91 15.60
N PRO A 4 -13.06 40.27 15.07
CA PRO A 4 -13.06 38.83 14.85
C PRO A 4 -12.23 38.47 13.61
N LEU A 5 -11.58 37.31 13.72
CA LEU A 5 -11.02 36.52 12.64
C LEU A 5 -12.03 36.40 11.49
N LEU A 6 -11.80 37.13 10.41
CA LEU A 6 -12.40 36.85 9.11
C LEU A 6 -11.69 35.64 8.54
N PHE A 7 -12.19 34.46 8.91
CA PHE A 7 -12.00 33.24 8.14
C PHE A 7 -12.38 33.53 6.69
N PHE A 8 -11.41 33.40 5.79
CA PHE A 8 -11.67 33.32 4.36
C PHE A 8 -12.48 32.06 4.07
N LEU A 9 -13.80 32.18 4.10
CA LEU A 9 -14.70 31.29 3.36
C LEU A 9 -14.56 31.65 1.87
N ILE A 10 -13.48 31.17 1.24
CA ILE A 10 -13.48 31.03 -0.22
C ILE A 10 -14.43 29.86 -0.51
N SER A 11 -15.70 30.19 -0.68
CA SER A 11 -16.65 29.35 -1.41
C SER A 11 -16.25 29.35 -2.88
N SER A 12 -15.17 28.66 -3.24
CA SER A 12 -14.95 28.26 -4.62
C SER A 12 -15.84 27.06 -4.88
N THR A 13 -16.72 27.17 -5.86
CA THR A 13 -17.38 26.04 -6.50
C THR A 13 -16.29 25.17 -7.12
N ILE A 14 -15.68 24.30 -6.31
CA ILE A 14 -14.81 23.23 -6.78
C ILE A 14 -15.70 22.40 -7.70
N HIS A 15 -15.42 22.43 -9.01
CA HIS A 15 -16.03 21.49 -9.93
C HIS A 15 -15.75 20.09 -9.36
N ALA A 16 -16.80 19.30 -9.13
CA ALA A 16 -16.64 17.99 -8.52
C ALA A 16 -15.76 17.12 -9.43
N VAL A 17 -14.49 16.93 -9.05
CA VAL A 17 -13.58 16.04 -9.74
C VAL A 17 -14.13 14.62 -9.60
N ASN A 18 -14.47 14.00 -10.72
CA ASN A 18 -15.08 12.68 -10.74
C ASN A 18 -14.01 11.61 -10.56
N ILE A 19 -13.90 11.05 -9.36
CA ILE A 19 -12.97 9.94 -9.06
C ILE A 19 -13.66 8.63 -9.45
N PRO A 20 -13.09 7.81 -10.35
CA PRO A 20 -13.67 6.54 -10.75
C PRO A 20 -13.88 5.60 -9.57
N THR A 21 -14.97 4.84 -9.59
CA THR A 21 -15.34 3.91 -8.49
C THR A 21 -15.06 2.44 -8.77
N GLU A 22 -14.70 2.12 -10.01
CA GLU A 22 -14.55 0.75 -10.53
C GLU A 22 -13.15 0.53 -11.14
N LEU A 23 -12.11 1.15 -10.56
CA LEU A 23 -10.74 1.13 -11.10
C LEU A 23 -10.21 -0.29 -11.39
N ILE A 24 -10.48 -1.24 -10.48
CA ILE A 24 -10.04 -2.64 -10.63
C ILE A 24 -10.81 -3.32 -11.77
N LYS A 25 -12.12 -3.06 -11.91
CA LYS A 25 -12.94 -3.54 -13.02
C LYS A 25 -12.38 -3.15 -14.36
N GLU A 26 -12.16 -1.85 -14.51
CA GLU A 26 -11.76 -1.25 -15.77
C GLU A 26 -10.39 -1.79 -16.15
N HIS A 27 -9.51 -1.95 -15.15
CA HIS A 27 -8.24 -2.63 -15.35
C HIS A 27 -8.42 -4.06 -15.87
N ILE A 28 -9.22 -4.91 -15.20
CA ILE A 28 -9.43 -6.31 -15.61
C ILE A 28 -9.99 -6.36 -17.04
N LYS A 29 -11.06 -5.61 -17.34
CA LYS A 29 -11.71 -5.62 -18.67
C LYS A 29 -10.76 -5.24 -19.79
N GLN A 30 -9.86 -4.29 -19.54
CA GLN A 30 -8.93 -3.80 -20.55
C GLN A 30 -7.68 -4.68 -20.68
N ASN A 31 -7.27 -5.35 -19.60
CA ASN A 31 -5.90 -5.85 -19.49
C ASN A 31 -5.77 -7.35 -19.18
N ALA A 32 -6.81 -8.00 -18.65
CA ALA A 32 -6.75 -9.43 -18.38
C ALA A 32 -6.65 -10.25 -19.67
N ASN A 33 -5.87 -11.33 -19.62
CA ASN A 33 -5.71 -12.29 -20.71
C ASN A 33 -6.52 -13.55 -20.42
N PHE A 34 -7.80 -13.54 -20.83
CA PHE A 34 -8.71 -14.68 -20.68
C PHE A 34 -8.34 -15.90 -21.53
N SER A 35 -7.31 -15.83 -22.39
CA SER A 35 -6.74 -17.00 -23.06
C SER A 35 -5.76 -17.79 -22.19
N VAL A 36 -5.31 -17.22 -21.06
CA VAL A 36 -4.53 -17.94 -20.05
C VAL A 36 -5.49 -18.47 -19.00
N ASP A 37 -5.43 -19.77 -18.71
CA ASP A 37 -6.21 -20.37 -17.64
C ASP A 37 -5.72 -19.82 -16.27
N PRO A 38 -6.59 -19.22 -15.44
CA PRO A 38 -6.21 -18.73 -14.11
C PRO A 38 -5.64 -19.84 -13.21
N CYS A 39 -5.99 -21.11 -13.45
CA CYS A 39 -5.46 -22.26 -12.73
C CYS A 39 -4.06 -22.68 -13.20
N ASP A 40 -3.60 -22.21 -14.36
CA ASP A 40 -2.25 -22.45 -14.88
C ASP A 40 -1.29 -21.31 -14.49
N ASP A 41 -1.68 -20.06 -14.71
CA ASP A 41 -0.88 -18.88 -14.37
C ASP A 41 -1.76 -17.67 -14.09
N PHE A 42 -2.07 -17.43 -12.81
CA PHE A 42 -2.99 -16.36 -12.43
C PHE A 42 -2.40 -14.97 -12.67
N TYR A 43 -1.11 -14.78 -12.42
CA TYR A 43 -0.47 -13.50 -12.74
C TYR A 43 -0.53 -13.21 -14.24
N ALA A 44 -0.21 -14.18 -15.11
CA ALA A 44 -0.27 -13.96 -16.56
C ALA A 44 -1.72 -13.81 -17.08
N HIS A 45 -2.69 -14.40 -16.38
CA HIS A 45 -4.12 -14.19 -16.61
C HIS A 45 -4.55 -12.76 -16.29
N VAL A 46 -4.09 -12.16 -15.18
CA VAL A 46 -4.48 -10.79 -14.79
C VAL A 46 -3.62 -9.71 -15.46
N CYS A 47 -2.31 -9.93 -15.50
CA CYS A 47 -1.30 -8.95 -15.91
C CYS A 47 -0.71 -9.29 -17.30
N SER A 48 -1.53 -9.22 -18.35
CA SER A 48 -1.11 -9.57 -19.72
C SER A 48 0.04 -8.69 -20.27
N ARG A 49 0.67 -9.07 -21.39
CA ARG A 49 1.65 -8.20 -22.08
C ARG A 49 1.08 -6.83 -22.48
N ARG A 50 -0.24 -6.69 -22.64
CA ARG A 50 -0.92 -5.40 -22.88
C ARG A 50 -1.10 -4.59 -21.57
N SER A 51 -1.08 -5.26 -20.41
CA SER A 51 -1.13 -4.66 -19.07
C SER A 51 0.21 -4.09 -18.61
N GLN A 52 1.26 -4.09 -19.44
CA GLN A 52 2.58 -3.54 -19.09
C GLN A 52 2.58 -2.01 -18.84
N GLY A 53 1.41 -1.36 -18.85
CA GLY A 53 1.17 -0.11 -18.13
C GLY A 53 0.76 -0.42 -16.68
N MET A 54 1.75 -0.44 -15.77
CA MET A 54 1.62 -0.77 -14.35
C MET A 54 0.34 -0.16 -13.75
N PHE A 55 -0.53 -0.96 -13.12
CA PHE A 55 -1.78 -0.46 -12.53
C PHE A 55 -1.51 0.68 -11.53
N LEU A 56 -0.51 0.51 -10.68
CA LEU A 56 -0.04 1.54 -9.76
C LEU A 56 0.42 2.82 -10.49
N LEU A 57 1.06 2.71 -11.66
CA LEU A 57 1.40 3.88 -12.47
C LEU A 57 0.15 4.60 -12.99
N LYS A 58 -0.90 3.86 -13.36
CA LYS A 58 -2.19 4.47 -13.74
C LYS A 58 -2.84 5.18 -12.56
N LEU A 59 -2.73 4.65 -11.34
CA LEU A 59 -3.20 5.35 -10.13
C LEU A 59 -2.44 6.66 -9.93
N THR A 60 -1.11 6.64 -10.10
CA THR A 60 -0.32 7.88 -10.03
C THR A 60 -0.67 8.86 -11.14
N GLN A 61 -0.87 8.40 -12.38
CA GLN A 61 -1.32 9.27 -13.47
C GLN A 61 -2.69 9.90 -13.19
N LEU A 62 -3.62 9.12 -12.63
CA LEU A 62 -4.92 9.62 -12.21
C LEU A 62 -4.78 10.62 -11.04
N LYS A 63 -3.89 10.35 -10.08
CA LYS A 63 -3.56 11.27 -8.99
C LYS A 63 -3.03 12.60 -9.53
N ASP A 64 -2.09 12.55 -10.47
CA ASP A 64 -1.48 13.72 -11.11
C ASP A 64 -2.54 14.50 -11.90
N GLN A 65 -3.41 13.82 -12.65
CA GLN A 65 -4.51 14.46 -13.38
C GLN A 65 -5.49 15.17 -12.43
N ILE A 66 -5.84 14.56 -11.30
CA ILE A 66 -6.69 15.18 -10.27
C ILE A 66 -6.04 16.46 -9.72
N ALA A 67 -4.72 16.45 -9.53
CA ALA A 67 -3.97 17.62 -9.09
C ALA A 67 -4.00 18.74 -10.14
N ASP A 68 -3.72 18.41 -11.40
CA ASP A 68 -3.72 19.34 -12.53
C ASP A 68 -5.10 20.01 -12.71
N ASP A 69 -6.17 19.20 -12.68
CA ASP A 69 -7.56 19.67 -12.79
C ASP A 69 -7.91 20.63 -11.64
N TYR A 70 -7.48 20.34 -10.41
CA TYR A 70 -7.67 21.23 -9.28
C TYR A 70 -6.90 22.53 -9.44
N MET A 71 -5.61 22.47 -9.79
CA MET A 71 -4.73 23.61 -9.90
C MET A 71 -5.14 24.57 -11.01
N ALA A 72 -5.71 24.06 -12.11
CA ALA A 72 -6.29 24.88 -13.16
C ALA A 72 -7.44 25.80 -12.65
N THR A 73 -8.08 25.44 -11.54
CA THR A 73 -9.21 26.20 -10.97
C THR A 73 -8.83 27.17 -9.85
N ASP A 74 -7.65 27.05 -9.24
CA ASP A 74 -7.19 27.91 -8.14
C ASP A 74 -6.06 28.85 -8.60
N PRO A 75 -6.35 30.15 -8.81
CA PRO A 75 -5.36 31.13 -9.26
C PRO A 75 -4.14 31.24 -8.34
N ASN A 76 -4.31 30.96 -7.05
CA ASN A 76 -3.20 31.00 -6.09
C ASN A 76 -2.29 29.79 -6.21
N MET A 77 -2.78 28.67 -6.75
CA MET A 77 -1.98 27.46 -6.96
C MET A 77 -1.22 27.49 -8.29
N LYS A 78 -1.71 28.21 -9.30
CA LYS A 78 -1.07 28.35 -10.61
C LYS A 78 0.34 28.96 -10.55
N GLN A 79 0.62 29.81 -9.56
CA GLN A 79 1.96 30.39 -9.35
C GLN A 79 3.02 29.35 -8.96
N PHE A 80 2.60 28.20 -8.41
CA PHE A 80 3.52 27.16 -7.94
C PHE A 80 4.01 26.24 -9.04
N ASP A 81 3.27 26.11 -10.15
CA ASP A 81 3.62 25.28 -11.31
C ASP A 81 4.98 25.69 -11.93
N GLU A 82 5.38 26.96 -11.73
CA GLU A 82 6.67 27.51 -12.19
C GLU A 82 7.81 27.31 -11.18
N SER A 83 7.55 26.77 -9.99
CA SER A 83 8.51 26.68 -8.87
C SER A 83 9.20 25.31 -8.74
N ARG A 84 10.20 25.21 -7.86
CA ARG A 84 11.07 24.03 -7.65
C ARG A 84 10.30 22.72 -7.35
N ASP A 85 10.82 21.60 -7.84
CA ASP A 85 10.21 20.25 -7.79
C ASP A 85 9.59 19.86 -6.43
N GLN A 86 10.29 20.04 -5.30
CA GLN A 86 9.77 19.63 -3.99
C GLN A 86 8.56 20.47 -3.54
N LEU A 87 8.55 21.77 -3.85
CA LEU A 87 7.44 22.65 -3.54
C LEU A 87 6.22 22.28 -4.38
N VAL A 88 6.42 22.04 -5.67
CA VAL A 88 5.37 21.55 -6.58
C VAL A 88 4.75 20.28 -6.04
N GLN A 89 5.55 19.28 -5.67
CA GLN A 89 5.02 18.02 -5.15
C GLN A 89 4.21 18.19 -3.86
N VAL A 90 4.65 19.03 -2.93
CA VAL A 90 3.88 19.31 -1.69
C VAL A 90 2.55 19.99 -2.00
N VAL A 91 2.54 20.95 -2.92
CA VAL A 91 1.32 21.64 -3.36
C VAL A 91 0.37 20.65 -4.05
N TYR A 92 0.87 19.85 -4.99
CA TYR A 92 0.12 18.81 -5.70
C TYR A 92 -0.52 17.82 -4.72
N ASN A 93 0.27 17.25 -3.81
CA ASN A 93 -0.24 16.27 -2.86
C ASN A 93 -1.25 16.89 -1.88
N SER A 94 -1.09 18.16 -1.51
CA SER A 94 -2.05 18.88 -0.66
C SER A 94 -3.36 19.18 -1.39
N ALA A 95 -3.29 19.53 -2.67
CA ALA A 95 -4.45 19.70 -3.54
C ALA A 95 -5.23 18.38 -3.71
N VAL A 96 -4.54 17.30 -4.07
CA VAL A 96 -5.11 15.96 -4.17
C VAL A 96 -5.77 15.56 -2.86
N ASN A 97 -5.09 15.68 -1.72
CA ASN A 97 -5.66 15.24 -0.45
C ASN A 97 -6.93 16.02 -0.06
N ARG A 98 -7.03 17.31 -0.41
CA ARG A 98 -8.27 18.10 -0.21
C ARG A 98 -9.44 17.49 -0.98
N ILE A 99 -9.21 16.99 -2.19
CA ILE A 99 -10.21 16.27 -2.99
C ILE A 99 -10.48 14.88 -2.39
N LEU A 100 -9.42 14.16 -1.98
CA LEU A 100 -9.50 12.81 -1.44
C LEU A 100 -9.91 12.74 0.03
N ASN A 101 -10.32 13.85 0.67
CA ASN A 101 -10.64 13.90 2.10
C ASN A 101 -11.67 12.84 2.54
N ASN A 102 -12.65 12.53 1.68
CA ASN A 102 -13.60 11.46 1.96
C ASN A 102 -12.94 10.07 1.90
N LEU A 103 -11.95 9.87 1.03
CA LEU A 103 -11.20 8.62 0.94
C LEU A 103 -10.21 8.44 2.09
N ASP A 104 -9.61 9.52 2.59
CA ASP A 104 -8.82 9.48 3.84
C ASP A 104 -9.67 8.95 5.01
N ASN A 105 -10.87 9.51 5.20
CA ASN A 105 -11.80 9.04 6.23
C ASN A 105 -12.20 7.57 6.05
N LYS A 106 -12.44 7.14 4.79
CA LYS A 106 -12.70 5.73 4.46
C LYS A 106 -11.51 4.84 4.80
N ALA A 107 -10.29 5.26 4.47
CA ALA A 107 -9.07 4.50 4.73
C ALA A 107 -8.80 4.36 6.23
N ARG A 108 -8.97 5.42 7.03
CA ARG A 108 -8.89 5.36 8.50
C ARG A 108 -9.90 4.38 9.09
N THR A 109 -11.14 4.43 8.61
CA THR A 109 -12.20 3.50 9.03
C THR A 109 -11.85 2.05 8.66
N LEU A 110 -11.30 1.84 7.46
CA LEU A 110 -10.87 0.53 6.98
C LEU A 110 -9.67 0.00 7.78
N PHE A 111 -8.70 0.85 8.10
CA PHE A 111 -7.55 0.50 8.94
C PHE A 111 -7.99 -0.02 10.31
N GLU A 112 -8.87 0.72 11.00
CA GLU A 112 -9.44 0.27 12.29
C GLU A 112 -10.23 -1.04 12.16
N LYS A 113 -10.88 -1.23 11.01
CA LYS A 113 -11.57 -2.49 10.70
C LYS A 113 -10.58 -3.64 10.53
N MET A 114 -9.48 -3.44 9.80
CA MET A 114 -8.43 -4.46 9.62
C MET A 114 -7.75 -4.79 10.95
N ARG A 115 -7.47 -3.79 11.80
CA ARG A 115 -7.01 -4.02 13.19
C ARG A 115 -7.95 -4.93 13.96
N LYS A 116 -9.26 -4.65 13.96
CA LYS A 116 -10.24 -5.51 14.66
C LYS A 116 -10.32 -6.93 14.08
N VAL A 117 -10.15 -7.08 12.77
CA VAL A 117 -10.10 -8.39 12.11
C VAL A 117 -8.87 -9.18 12.54
N ILE A 118 -7.69 -8.55 12.55
CA ILE A 118 -6.43 -9.15 12.97
C ILE A 118 -6.46 -9.49 14.47
N ALA A 119 -7.03 -8.63 15.31
CA ALA A 119 -7.26 -8.91 16.74
C ALA A 119 -8.05 -10.21 16.94
N LYS A 120 -9.12 -10.43 16.15
CA LYS A 120 -9.89 -11.67 16.18
C LYS A 120 -9.10 -12.88 15.71
N ALA A 121 -8.18 -12.72 14.76
CA ALA A 121 -7.28 -13.78 14.34
C ALA A 121 -6.28 -14.14 15.45
N ILE A 122 -5.66 -13.15 16.09
CA ILE A 122 -4.76 -13.31 17.24
C ILE A 122 -5.45 -14.07 18.38
N MET A 123 -6.66 -13.68 18.76
CA MET A 123 -7.42 -14.34 19.84
C MET A 123 -7.81 -15.79 19.50
N LYS A 124 -7.86 -16.15 18.22
CA LYS A 124 -8.18 -17.51 17.75
C LYS A 124 -6.95 -18.39 17.57
N THR A 125 -5.75 -17.82 17.59
CA THR A 125 -4.51 -18.55 17.44
C THR A 125 -4.26 -19.43 18.68
N PRO A 126 -4.12 -20.75 18.55
CA PRO A 126 -3.95 -21.62 19.71
C PRO A 126 -2.72 -21.30 20.56
N TRP A 127 -1.58 -21.03 19.91
CA TRP A 127 -0.34 -20.69 20.62
C TRP A 127 -0.44 -19.42 21.45
N THR A 128 -1.10 -18.35 20.96
CA THR A 128 -1.20 -17.07 21.70
C THR A 128 -1.98 -17.28 22.99
N ASN A 129 -3.04 -18.08 22.95
CA ASN A 129 -3.83 -18.45 24.13
C ASN A 129 -3.04 -19.31 25.10
N ASN A 130 -2.41 -20.39 24.61
CA ASN A 130 -1.71 -21.36 25.44
C ASN A 130 -0.46 -20.79 26.15
N ASN A 131 0.09 -19.69 25.64
CA ASN A 131 1.28 -19.06 26.19
C ASN A 131 0.98 -17.73 26.89
N GLY A 132 -0.30 -17.40 27.14
CA GLY A 132 -0.70 -16.15 27.80
C GLY A 132 -0.28 -14.89 27.03
N ALA A 133 -0.09 -15.01 25.71
CA ALA A 133 0.47 -13.94 24.88
C ALA A 133 -0.61 -13.04 24.25
N VAL A 134 -1.91 -13.36 24.39
CA VAL A 134 -2.99 -12.60 23.75
C VAL A 134 -2.91 -11.10 24.06
N GLU A 135 -2.78 -10.72 25.34
CA GLU A 135 -2.72 -9.30 25.75
C GLU A 135 -1.51 -8.58 25.17
N LEU A 136 -0.34 -9.24 25.12
CA LEU A 136 0.88 -8.68 24.54
C LEU A 136 0.68 -8.31 23.07
N TYR A 137 0.09 -9.21 22.28
CA TYR A 137 -0.12 -8.97 20.84
C TYR A 137 -1.23 -7.95 20.59
N LEU A 138 -2.31 -7.99 21.37
CA LEU A 138 -3.36 -6.98 21.28
C LEU A 138 -2.84 -5.59 21.68
N SER A 139 -1.95 -5.50 22.67
CA SER A 139 -1.30 -4.24 23.02
C SER A 139 -0.41 -3.74 21.89
N ALA A 140 0.37 -4.61 21.24
CA ALA A 140 1.20 -4.23 20.10
C ALA A 140 0.36 -3.72 18.94
N LEU A 141 -0.70 -4.47 18.59
CA LEU A 141 -1.69 -4.08 17.59
C LEU A 141 -2.36 -2.75 17.90
N ASN A 142 -2.56 -2.47 19.19
CA ASN A 142 -3.18 -1.22 19.63
C ASN A 142 -2.26 -0.01 19.57
N ASN A 143 -0.96 -0.24 19.60
CA ASN A 143 0.06 0.80 19.50
C ASN A 143 0.42 1.15 18.06
N ILE A 144 -0.08 0.41 17.06
CA ILE A 144 0.11 0.77 15.66
C ILE A 144 -0.69 2.03 15.35
N THR A 145 0.02 3.06 14.93
CA THR A 145 -0.54 4.34 14.49
C THR A 145 -0.70 4.33 12.96
N PHE A 146 -1.59 5.19 12.44
CA PHE A 146 -1.89 5.27 11.02
C PHE A 146 -1.90 6.71 10.56
N SER A 147 -1.19 6.99 9.48
CA SER A 147 -1.17 8.31 8.85
C SER A 147 -1.32 8.23 7.33
N THR A 148 -1.72 9.36 6.77
CA THR A 148 -1.75 9.61 5.32
C THR A 148 -1.16 10.98 5.05
N TRP A 149 -1.14 11.42 3.80
CA TRP A 149 -0.80 12.81 3.47
C TRP A 149 -1.64 13.85 4.24
N ARG A 150 -2.84 13.49 4.70
CA ARG A 150 -3.70 14.38 5.50
C ARG A 150 -2.98 14.89 6.75
N ASP A 151 -2.17 14.04 7.38
CA ASP A 151 -1.42 14.39 8.58
C ASP A 151 -0.26 15.35 8.29
N ALA A 152 0.14 15.50 7.02
CA ALA A 152 1.19 16.42 6.57
C ALA A 152 0.65 17.81 6.28
N MET A 153 -0.67 17.92 6.03
CA MET A 153 -1.27 19.13 5.45
C MET A 153 -0.98 20.40 6.24
N VAL A 154 -1.02 20.36 7.58
CA VAL A 154 -0.76 21.56 8.40
C VAL A 154 0.68 22.05 8.21
N VAL A 155 1.64 21.13 8.22
CA VAL A 155 3.06 21.47 8.03
C VAL A 155 3.29 21.94 6.59
N SER A 156 2.69 21.26 5.62
CA SER A 156 2.73 21.61 4.21
C SER A 156 2.14 22.99 3.91
N ASP A 157 0.95 23.29 4.43
CA ASP A 157 0.27 24.58 4.25
C ASP A 157 1.09 25.71 4.89
N ASN A 158 1.65 25.49 6.09
CA ASN A 158 2.55 26.44 6.74
C ASN A 158 3.83 26.68 5.93
N ALA A 159 4.44 25.62 5.39
CA ALA A 159 5.64 25.74 4.57
C ALA A 159 5.37 26.51 3.26
N VAL A 160 4.23 26.25 2.61
CA VAL A 160 3.79 26.98 1.41
C VAL A 160 3.49 28.45 1.74
N GLN A 161 2.89 28.73 2.90
CA GLN A 161 2.66 30.11 3.34
C GLN A 161 3.97 30.85 3.58
N GLN A 162 4.94 30.24 4.27
CA GLN A 162 6.27 30.83 4.47
C GLN A 162 6.99 31.10 3.15
N PHE A 163 6.90 30.18 2.18
CA PHE A 163 7.40 30.41 0.83
C PHE A 163 6.81 31.69 0.23
N ARG A 164 5.48 31.85 0.24
CA ARG A 164 4.79 33.02 -0.33
C ARG A 164 5.25 34.32 0.34
N GLU A 165 5.18 34.37 1.67
CA GLU A 165 5.52 35.56 2.44
C GLU A 165 6.96 36.03 2.17
N ILE A 166 7.91 35.09 2.12
CA ILE A 166 9.32 35.38 1.88
C ILE A 166 9.58 35.75 0.42
N SER A 167 8.98 35.05 -0.55
CA SER A 167 9.10 35.35 -1.97
C SER A 167 8.49 36.72 -2.31
N GLU A 168 7.35 37.07 -1.72
CA GLU A 168 6.70 38.39 -1.88
C GLU A 168 7.53 39.50 -1.24
N SER A 169 8.01 39.29 -0.01
CA SER A 169 8.88 40.25 0.68
C SER A 169 10.17 40.52 -0.13
N CYS A 170 10.81 39.45 -0.62
CA CYS A 170 11.97 39.57 -1.52
C CYS A 170 11.62 40.33 -2.81
N SER A 171 10.47 40.03 -3.41
CA SER A 171 10.04 40.68 -4.65
C SER A 171 9.84 42.17 -4.45
N LEU A 172 9.21 42.59 -3.35
CA LEU A 172 9.05 44.00 -3.00
C LEU A 172 10.39 44.73 -2.86
N LEU A 173 11.41 44.07 -2.30
CA LEU A 173 12.75 44.64 -2.13
C LEU A 173 13.50 44.78 -3.46
N LEU A 174 13.35 43.83 -4.39
CA LEU A 174 14.17 43.76 -5.60
C LEU A 174 13.51 44.34 -6.85
N SER A 175 12.18 44.52 -6.85
CA SER A 175 11.40 44.93 -8.04
C SER A 175 11.81 46.29 -8.63
N ASN A 176 12.35 47.20 -7.82
CA ASN A 176 12.83 48.51 -8.28
C ASN A 176 14.27 48.48 -8.82
N HIS A 177 14.99 47.37 -8.64
CA HIS A 177 16.42 47.26 -8.94
C HIS A 177 16.72 46.31 -10.08
N PHE A 178 15.85 45.34 -10.35
CA PHE A 178 16.10 44.27 -11.32
C PHE A 178 14.89 44.03 -12.23
N ARG A 179 15.15 43.40 -13.38
CA ARG A 179 14.08 42.94 -14.28
C ARG A 179 13.25 41.85 -13.60
N LYS A 180 11.94 41.86 -13.85
CA LYS A 180 10.96 40.94 -13.25
C LYS A 180 11.39 39.47 -13.28
N ASN A 181 11.93 38.99 -14.39
CA ASN A 181 12.39 37.60 -14.52
C ASN A 181 13.56 37.25 -13.57
N VAL A 182 14.46 38.22 -13.32
CA VAL A 182 15.56 38.06 -12.37
C VAL A 182 15.04 38.10 -10.94
N VAL A 183 14.13 39.03 -10.64
CA VAL A 183 13.47 39.14 -9.32
C VAL A 183 12.77 37.84 -8.97
N ASN A 184 11.92 37.32 -9.87
CA ASN A 184 11.22 36.05 -9.67
C ASN A 184 12.22 34.92 -9.40
N ALA A 185 13.22 34.73 -10.26
CA ALA A 185 14.18 33.64 -10.10
C ALA A 185 14.96 33.69 -8.77
N VAL A 186 15.36 34.88 -8.32
CA VAL A 186 16.09 35.06 -7.05
C VAL A 186 15.16 34.83 -5.86
N CYS A 187 13.97 35.42 -5.89
CA CYS A 187 13.03 35.33 -4.78
C CYS A 187 12.45 33.92 -4.62
N ASP A 188 12.24 33.20 -5.72
CA ASP A 188 11.83 31.79 -5.68
C ASP A 188 12.92 30.92 -5.03
N VAL A 189 14.20 31.20 -5.27
CA VAL A 189 15.31 30.48 -4.61
C VAL A 189 15.31 30.75 -3.11
N VAL A 190 15.13 32.01 -2.70
CA VAL A 190 15.09 32.41 -1.28
C VAL A 190 13.88 31.77 -0.58
N GLY A 191 12.69 31.88 -1.18
CA GLY A 191 11.47 31.26 -0.67
C GLY A 191 11.59 29.74 -0.61
N THR A 192 12.18 29.10 -1.63
CA THR A 192 12.41 27.64 -1.61
C THR A 192 13.34 27.24 -0.47
N GLY A 193 14.38 28.03 -0.20
CA GLY A 193 15.28 27.79 0.93
C GLY A 193 14.54 27.77 2.27
N ALA A 194 13.61 28.71 2.47
CA ALA A 194 12.76 28.74 3.65
C ALA A 194 11.76 27.58 3.71
N PHE A 195 11.11 27.26 2.58
CA PHE A 195 10.23 26.10 2.45
C PHE A 195 10.91 24.80 2.88
N ILE A 196 12.07 24.49 2.29
CA ILE A 196 12.84 23.28 2.59
C ILE A 196 13.25 23.26 4.06
N SER A 197 13.56 24.42 4.65
CA SER A 197 13.95 24.51 6.05
C SER A 197 12.86 24.05 7.02
N THR A 198 11.57 24.22 6.67
CA THR A 198 10.43 23.80 7.50
C THR A 198 10.43 22.29 7.75
N PHE A 199 10.89 21.52 6.76
CA PHE A 199 10.89 20.06 6.82
C PHE A 199 12.22 19.45 7.26
N LYS A 200 13.20 20.27 7.66
CA LYS A 200 14.40 19.76 8.36
C LYS A 200 14.06 19.19 9.74
N ASN A 201 12.92 19.60 10.30
CA ASN A 201 12.41 19.05 11.55
C ASN A 201 11.52 17.83 11.26
N PRO A 202 11.61 16.75 12.06
CA PRO A 202 10.73 15.60 11.92
C PRO A 202 9.27 16.02 12.06
N MET A 203 8.41 15.57 11.15
CA MET A 203 6.96 15.73 11.29
C MET A 203 6.47 14.76 12.38
N PRO A 204 5.93 15.25 13.52
CA PRO A 204 5.68 14.39 14.68
C PRO A 204 4.74 13.21 14.40
N ASN A 205 3.80 13.41 13.46
CA ASN A 205 2.72 12.48 13.16
C ASN A 205 2.97 11.63 11.91
N ILE A 206 4.09 11.86 11.20
CA ILE A 206 4.41 11.08 10.01
C ILE A 206 5.80 10.51 10.16
N ARG A 207 5.84 9.19 10.28
CA ARG A 207 7.07 8.44 10.38
C ARG A 207 7.14 7.57 9.13
N VAL A 208 7.84 8.06 8.11
CA VAL A 208 8.11 7.30 6.90
C VAL A 208 9.60 7.04 6.78
N ASP A 209 9.94 6.01 6.02
CA ASP A 209 11.33 5.72 5.67
C ASP A 209 11.99 6.97 5.03
N PRO A 210 13.12 7.47 5.57
CA PRO A 210 13.88 8.57 4.98
C PRO A 210 14.22 8.39 3.50
N GLU A 211 14.43 7.16 3.04
CA GLU A 211 14.75 6.86 1.63
C GLU A 211 13.53 7.05 0.70
N SER A 212 12.32 6.89 1.24
CA SER A 212 11.08 7.00 0.47
C SER A 212 10.74 8.45 0.09
N GLY A 213 11.17 9.43 0.90
CA GLY A 213 10.95 10.85 0.66
C GLY A 213 9.46 11.21 0.65
N ILE A 214 8.91 11.55 1.82
CA ILE A 214 7.47 11.83 1.99
C ILE A 214 6.91 12.80 0.94
N PHE A 215 7.68 13.82 0.54
CA PHE A 215 7.23 14.85 -0.41
C PHE A 215 6.72 14.31 -1.73
N ARG A 216 7.21 13.13 -2.17
CA ARG A 216 6.76 12.53 -3.41
C ARG A 216 5.37 11.92 -3.29
N ASP A 217 5.01 11.44 -2.09
CA ASP A 217 3.74 10.75 -1.79
C ASP A 217 3.31 9.81 -2.93
N ARG A 218 4.26 9.00 -3.41
CA ARG A 218 4.12 8.25 -4.67
C ARG A 218 4.32 6.78 -4.42
N LEU A 219 3.24 6.02 -4.54
CA LEU A 219 3.24 4.56 -4.40
C LEU A 219 3.89 4.09 -3.09
N GLN A 220 3.62 4.79 -1.99
CA GLN A 220 4.17 4.46 -0.68
C GLN A 220 3.11 3.75 0.16
N GLN A 221 3.45 2.56 0.62
CA GLN A 221 2.85 1.86 1.75
C GLN A 221 4.00 1.35 2.58
N SER A 222 3.94 1.57 3.89
CA SER A 222 5.02 1.15 4.77
C SER A 222 4.54 1.04 6.20
N ASN A 223 5.14 0.13 6.96
CA ASN A 223 5.10 0.09 8.41
C ASN A 223 6.46 0.49 9.00
N PHE A 224 6.59 1.75 9.42
CA PHE A 224 7.83 2.28 9.98
C PHE A 224 8.00 1.85 11.45
N GLU A 225 9.17 1.28 11.75
CA GLU A 225 9.52 0.72 13.07
C GLU A 225 8.43 -0.21 13.65
N ASP A 226 7.64 -0.83 12.77
CA ASP A 226 6.61 -1.80 13.13
C ASP A 226 5.48 -1.23 13.99
N LYS A 227 5.35 0.10 14.00
CA LYS A 227 4.41 0.84 14.88
C LYS A 227 3.66 1.93 14.15
N HIS A 228 3.93 2.14 12.86
CA HIS A 228 3.35 3.25 12.13
C HIS A 228 3.10 2.89 10.66
N VAL A 229 1.83 2.73 10.31
CA VAL A 229 1.43 2.49 8.93
C VAL A 229 1.20 3.84 8.22
N TYR A 230 1.86 4.04 7.10
CA TYR A 230 1.62 5.15 6.17
C TYR A 230 1.07 4.61 4.85
N ILE A 231 0.08 5.30 4.27
CA ILE A 231 -0.33 5.06 2.88
C ILE A 231 -0.41 6.37 2.10
N SER A 232 0.08 6.37 0.86
CA SER A 232 0.04 7.53 -0.03
C SER A 232 -1.34 7.80 -0.62
N ASN A 233 -1.55 9.00 -1.16
CA ASN A 233 -2.80 9.36 -1.84
C ASN A 233 -3.12 8.41 -3.02
N ASP A 234 -2.13 7.82 -3.70
CA ASP A 234 -2.38 6.85 -4.79
C ASP A 234 -3.20 5.65 -4.30
N PHE A 235 -2.88 5.15 -3.10
CA PHE A 235 -3.55 3.99 -2.51
C PHE A 235 -4.91 4.34 -1.90
N LEU A 236 -5.16 5.61 -1.56
CA LEU A 236 -6.49 6.07 -1.14
C LEU A 236 -7.52 5.91 -2.26
N LEU A 237 -7.11 6.02 -3.53
CA LEU A 237 -8.01 5.84 -4.69
C LEU A 237 -8.64 4.45 -4.70
N LEU A 238 -7.94 3.42 -4.20
CA LEU A 238 -8.47 2.05 -4.08
C LEU A 238 -9.59 1.93 -3.03
N ALA A 239 -9.67 2.86 -2.08
CA ALA A 239 -10.79 2.93 -1.14
C ALA A 239 -12.06 3.55 -1.76
N ASN A 240 -11.97 4.11 -2.97
CA ASN A 240 -13.12 4.65 -3.68
C ASN A 240 -13.92 3.56 -4.39
N THR A 241 -14.41 2.57 -3.68
CA THR A 241 -15.27 1.53 -4.26
C THR A 241 -16.41 1.19 -3.31
N ASN A 242 -17.54 0.80 -3.88
CA ASN A 242 -18.68 0.24 -3.15
C ASN A 242 -18.72 -1.29 -3.24
N ILE A 243 -17.75 -1.90 -3.93
CA ILE A 243 -17.66 -3.35 -4.15
C ILE A 243 -16.69 -3.90 -3.12
N ALA A 244 -17.21 -4.76 -2.25
CA ALA A 244 -16.43 -5.25 -1.13
C ALA A 244 -15.29 -6.21 -1.53
N SER A 245 -15.46 -7.00 -2.59
CA SER A 245 -14.36 -7.82 -3.12
C SER A 245 -13.18 -6.96 -3.53
N ASP A 246 -13.44 -5.82 -4.16
CA ASP A 246 -12.43 -4.86 -4.60
C ASP A 246 -11.79 -4.21 -3.37
N LEU A 247 -12.61 -3.72 -2.43
CA LEU A 247 -12.13 -3.04 -1.23
C LEU A 247 -11.23 -3.93 -0.38
N TYR A 248 -11.66 -5.16 -0.07
CA TYR A 248 -10.90 -6.07 0.79
C TYR A 248 -9.80 -6.83 0.04
N GLY A 249 -10.02 -7.18 -1.22
CA GLY A 249 -9.02 -7.87 -2.04
C GLY A 249 -7.83 -6.99 -2.44
N SER A 250 -8.00 -5.65 -2.45
CA SER A 250 -6.94 -4.69 -2.76
C SER A 250 -6.45 -3.93 -1.51
N ILE A 251 -6.96 -2.73 -1.23
CA ILE A 251 -6.48 -1.86 -0.14
C ILE A 251 -6.69 -2.46 1.25
N GLY A 252 -7.74 -3.26 1.46
CA GLY A 252 -7.92 -4.00 2.71
C GLY A 252 -6.81 -5.04 2.93
N PHE A 253 -6.39 -5.73 1.87
CA PHE A 253 -5.23 -6.61 1.89
C PHE A 253 -3.94 -5.82 2.13
N SER A 254 -3.68 -4.74 1.39
CA SER A 254 -2.47 -3.93 1.58
C SER A 254 -2.36 -3.37 3.01
N LEU A 255 -3.45 -2.82 3.58
CA LEU A 255 -3.45 -2.34 4.96
C LEU A 255 -3.19 -3.46 5.97
N ALA A 256 -3.75 -4.64 5.73
CA ALA A 256 -3.49 -5.79 6.60
C ALA A 256 -2.04 -6.27 6.47
N HIS A 257 -1.46 -6.26 5.26
CA HIS A 257 -0.05 -6.56 5.01
C HIS A 257 0.85 -5.64 5.83
N GLU A 258 0.62 -4.32 5.75
CA GLU A 258 1.40 -3.35 6.54
C GLU A 258 1.28 -3.62 8.05
N ILE A 259 0.08 -3.88 8.57
CA ILE A 259 -0.12 -4.24 9.98
C ILE A 259 0.63 -5.54 10.34
N MET A 260 0.75 -6.48 9.40
CA MET A 260 1.39 -7.76 9.68
C MET A 260 2.89 -7.64 9.94
N HIS A 261 3.61 -6.66 9.39
CA HIS A 261 5.04 -6.43 9.72
C HIS A 261 5.30 -6.31 11.23
N THR A 262 4.34 -5.78 11.99
CA THR A 262 4.42 -5.73 13.45
C THR A 262 4.55 -7.11 14.11
N PHE A 263 4.09 -8.17 13.45
CA PHE A 263 4.02 -9.51 14.02
C PHE A 263 4.76 -10.59 13.22
N VAL A 264 5.12 -10.33 11.97
CA VAL A 264 5.95 -11.20 11.14
C VAL A 264 7.25 -10.47 10.84
N PHE A 265 8.32 -10.92 11.49
CA PHE A 265 9.64 -10.30 11.39
C PHE A 265 10.70 -11.39 11.48
N ASP A 266 11.87 -11.12 10.92
CA ASP A 266 13.01 -11.99 10.76
C ASP A 266 13.87 -12.06 12.03
N ASP A 267 14.98 -12.78 11.95
CA ASP A 267 15.91 -12.96 13.06
C ASP A 267 16.76 -11.71 13.36
N ILE A 268 16.89 -10.77 12.42
CA ILE A 268 17.58 -9.48 12.59
C ILE A 268 16.70 -8.54 13.41
N ASP A 269 15.44 -8.42 13.03
CA ASP A 269 14.43 -7.62 13.70
C ASP A 269 14.13 -8.10 15.11
N ARG A 270 14.18 -9.41 15.33
CA ARG A 270 14.15 -10.02 16.67
C ARG A 270 15.19 -9.44 17.62
N ARG A 271 16.41 -9.16 17.15
CA ARG A 271 17.48 -8.58 18.00
C ARG A 271 17.23 -7.12 18.34
N LYS A 272 16.47 -6.40 17.51
CA LYS A 272 16.11 -4.99 17.71
C LYS A 272 14.83 -4.82 18.55
N LYS A 273 13.89 -5.76 18.45
CA LYS A 273 12.57 -5.72 19.12
C LYS A 273 12.62 -6.31 20.54
N ALA A 274 13.07 -5.52 21.51
CA ALA A 274 12.99 -5.88 22.93
C ALA A 274 11.52 -5.80 23.43
N GLY A 275 10.78 -6.92 23.40
CA GLY A 275 9.54 -7.05 24.17
C GLY A 275 8.39 -7.83 23.54
N LEU A 276 8.34 -7.97 22.21
CA LEU A 276 7.38 -8.90 21.58
C LEU A 276 7.95 -10.31 21.61
N LEU A 277 7.16 -11.27 22.11
CA LEU A 277 7.52 -12.68 22.00
C LEU A 277 7.56 -13.01 20.50
N PRO A 278 8.67 -13.56 19.97
CA PRO A 278 8.73 -13.91 18.55
C PRO A 278 7.73 -15.01 18.23
N PHE A 279 6.71 -14.73 17.41
CA PHE A 279 5.72 -15.72 17.00
C PHE A 279 6.22 -16.57 15.86
N TRP A 280 7.13 -17.49 16.17
CA TRP A 280 7.52 -18.52 15.23
C TRP A 280 6.72 -19.74 15.57
N THR A 281 5.56 -19.93 14.94
CA THR A 281 4.95 -21.26 14.95
C THR A 281 5.85 -22.23 14.20
N ASN A 282 5.79 -23.52 14.49
CA ASN A 282 6.41 -24.53 13.64
C ASN A 282 5.95 -24.44 12.16
N SER A 283 4.83 -23.75 11.89
CA SER A 283 4.34 -23.47 10.55
C SER A 283 5.19 -22.47 9.77
N SER A 284 6.04 -21.64 10.38
CA SER A 284 6.78 -20.58 9.67
C SER A 284 7.69 -21.11 8.54
N ASP A 285 8.23 -22.33 8.69
CA ASP A 285 9.06 -22.99 7.67
C ASP A 285 8.31 -23.25 6.36
N CYS A 286 6.98 -23.23 6.41
CA CYS A 286 6.14 -23.35 5.23
C CYS A 286 6.38 -22.19 4.26
N VAL A 287 6.68 -20.97 4.74
CA VAL A 287 6.78 -19.76 3.92
C VAL A 287 7.96 -19.91 2.99
N ALA A 288 9.14 -20.19 3.55
CA ALA A 288 10.34 -20.43 2.77
C ALA A 288 10.18 -21.62 1.80
N LYS A 289 9.54 -22.72 2.24
CA LYS A 289 9.23 -23.87 1.37
C LYS A 289 8.32 -23.46 0.20
N GLN A 290 7.32 -22.61 0.46
CA GLN A 290 6.41 -22.13 -0.55
C GLN A 290 7.11 -21.19 -1.53
N THR A 291 7.90 -20.22 -1.05
CA THR A 291 8.66 -19.29 -1.90
C THR A 291 9.58 -20.05 -2.86
N LEU A 292 10.36 -21.01 -2.35
CA LEU A 292 11.24 -21.84 -3.19
C LEU A 292 10.47 -22.70 -4.20
N LYS A 293 9.32 -23.26 -3.80
CA LYS A 293 8.46 -24.05 -4.68
C LYS A 293 7.88 -23.17 -5.80
N THR A 294 7.34 -21.99 -5.49
CA THR A 294 6.82 -21.04 -6.48
C THR A 294 7.92 -20.62 -7.45
N CYS A 295 9.11 -20.30 -6.93
CA CYS A 295 10.27 -19.94 -7.74
C CYS A 295 10.60 -21.02 -8.78
N LYS A 296 10.68 -22.28 -8.34
CA LYS A 296 10.91 -23.43 -9.22
C LYS A 296 9.78 -23.62 -10.25
N THR A 297 8.52 -23.44 -9.85
CA THR A 297 7.35 -23.69 -10.70
C THR A 297 7.17 -22.63 -11.81
N PHE A 298 7.48 -21.36 -11.53
CA PHE A 298 7.15 -20.25 -12.43
C PHE A 298 8.34 -19.61 -13.13
N ARG A 299 9.54 -19.60 -12.54
CA ARG A 299 10.71 -18.96 -13.14
C ARG A 299 11.91 -19.88 -13.34
N ASN A 300 12.04 -20.94 -12.53
CA ASN A 300 13.24 -21.79 -12.52
C ASN A 300 14.54 -20.97 -12.35
N THR A 301 14.52 -19.96 -11.46
CA THR A 301 15.66 -19.09 -11.10
C THR A 301 16.07 -19.30 -9.64
N THR A 302 17.17 -18.68 -9.20
CA THR A 302 17.50 -18.59 -7.77
C THR A 302 16.52 -17.60 -7.09
N CYS A 303 16.05 -17.96 -5.89
CA CYS A 303 15.27 -17.09 -5.03
C CYS A 303 15.84 -17.19 -3.60
N ASP A 304 15.94 -16.05 -2.92
CA ASP A 304 16.38 -16.00 -1.53
C ASP A 304 15.15 -15.93 -0.59
N ALA A 305 14.68 -17.10 -0.19
CA ALA A 305 13.54 -17.23 0.72
C ALA A 305 13.84 -16.80 2.16
N ASN A 306 15.10 -16.54 2.51
CA ASN A 306 15.46 -15.97 3.79
C ASN A 306 15.33 -14.44 3.74
N MET A 307 15.84 -13.82 2.67
CA MET A 307 15.70 -12.37 2.43
C MET A 307 14.22 -11.97 2.29
N THR A 308 13.39 -12.75 1.60
CA THR A 308 11.99 -12.39 1.34
C THR A 308 10.99 -12.83 2.40
N PHE A 309 11.46 -13.43 3.50
CA PHE A 309 10.60 -14.09 4.47
C PHE A 309 9.53 -13.16 5.07
N GLU A 310 9.92 -11.98 5.51
CA GLU A 310 8.99 -11.05 6.20
C GLU A 310 7.84 -10.65 5.27
N GLU A 311 8.18 -10.23 4.06
CA GLU A 311 7.23 -9.81 3.02
C GLU A 311 6.29 -10.95 2.61
N ASP A 312 6.84 -12.14 2.36
CA ASP A 312 6.06 -13.32 1.96
C ASP A 312 5.14 -13.79 3.10
N ALA A 313 5.61 -13.71 4.36
CA ALA A 313 4.81 -14.06 5.53
C ALA A 313 3.69 -13.03 5.79
N ALA A 314 3.96 -11.74 5.59
CA ALA A 314 2.98 -10.66 5.70
C ALA A 314 1.89 -10.83 4.64
N ASP A 315 2.28 -11.08 3.39
CA ASP A 315 1.38 -11.39 2.28
C ASP A 315 0.44 -12.55 2.58
N ILE A 316 1.01 -13.74 2.82
CA ILE A 316 0.23 -14.97 3.02
C ILE A 316 -0.72 -14.81 4.21
N THR A 317 -0.26 -14.19 5.29
CA THR A 317 -1.06 -14.03 6.50
C THR A 317 -2.19 -13.03 6.30
N ALA A 318 -1.86 -11.82 5.81
CA ALA A 318 -2.82 -10.75 5.61
C ALA A 318 -3.91 -11.18 4.64
N TYR A 319 -3.52 -11.79 3.51
CA TYR A 319 -4.47 -12.15 2.46
C TYR A 319 -5.49 -13.20 2.94
N ARG A 320 -5.02 -14.21 3.69
CA ARG A 320 -5.90 -15.22 4.31
C ARG A 320 -6.86 -14.61 5.34
N ILE A 321 -6.33 -13.80 6.26
CA ILE A 321 -7.14 -13.16 7.32
C ILE A 321 -8.24 -12.29 6.70
N VAL A 322 -7.88 -11.49 5.70
CA VAL A 322 -8.80 -10.57 5.03
C VAL A 322 -9.83 -11.34 4.21
N TYR A 323 -9.46 -12.43 3.55
CA TYR A 323 -10.39 -13.29 2.83
C TYR A 323 -11.41 -13.98 3.75
N ASP A 324 -10.96 -14.53 4.87
CA ASP A 324 -11.85 -15.14 5.86
C ASP A 324 -12.85 -14.13 6.42
N PHE A 325 -12.40 -12.90 6.67
CA PHE A 325 -13.27 -11.81 7.04
C PHE A 325 -14.26 -11.47 5.91
N PHE A 326 -13.78 -11.22 4.69
CA PHE A 326 -14.61 -10.95 3.52
C PHE A 326 -15.71 -12.00 3.36
N ARG A 327 -15.36 -13.30 3.34
CA ARG A 327 -16.32 -14.39 3.23
C ARG A 327 -17.35 -14.45 4.35
N SER A 328 -17.00 -13.99 5.55
CA SER A 328 -17.97 -13.91 6.66
C SER A 328 -19.03 -12.82 6.47
N GLN A 329 -18.75 -11.83 5.62
CA GLN A 329 -19.64 -10.69 5.36
C GLN A 329 -20.56 -10.91 4.15
N PHE A 330 -20.21 -11.82 3.23
CA PHE A 330 -20.96 -12.05 1.99
C PHE A 330 -21.54 -13.47 1.93
N ALA A 331 -22.85 -13.57 1.68
CA ALA A 331 -23.49 -14.84 1.36
C ALA A 331 -22.94 -15.38 0.03
N ARG A 332 -22.74 -16.71 -0.04
CA ARG A 332 -22.10 -17.36 -1.19
C ARG A 332 -22.99 -17.23 -2.45
N LYS A 333 -22.41 -16.74 -3.55
CA LYS A 333 -22.93 -16.78 -4.95
C LYS A 333 -23.93 -15.71 -5.39
N THR A 334 -23.51 -14.45 -5.47
CA THR A 334 -24.10 -13.48 -6.40
C THR A 334 -23.11 -13.20 -7.52
N VAL A 335 -23.55 -12.86 -8.73
CA VAL A 335 -22.66 -12.30 -9.77
C VAL A 335 -22.41 -10.83 -9.42
N VAL A 336 -21.19 -10.32 -9.66
CA VAL A 336 -20.94 -8.88 -9.51
C VAL A 336 -21.50 -8.17 -10.73
N ASN A 337 -22.61 -7.43 -10.55
CA ASN A 337 -23.26 -6.71 -11.64
C ASN A 337 -22.25 -5.81 -12.37
N GLY A 338 -22.14 -6.00 -13.68
CA GLY A 338 -21.24 -5.25 -14.57
C GLY A 338 -19.85 -5.87 -14.79
N TYR A 339 -19.48 -6.96 -14.10
CA TYR A 339 -18.19 -7.66 -14.27
C TYR A 339 -18.36 -9.02 -14.95
N ASP A 340 -18.84 -9.04 -16.19
CA ASP A 340 -18.80 -10.18 -17.14
C ASP A 340 -18.66 -11.56 -16.46
N ASP A 341 -19.76 -12.03 -15.83
CA ASP A 341 -19.90 -13.34 -15.16
C ASP A 341 -18.95 -13.69 -13.99
N LEU A 342 -18.23 -12.71 -13.42
CA LEU A 342 -17.39 -12.92 -12.24
C LEU A 342 -18.19 -12.95 -10.92
N THR A 343 -17.83 -13.88 -10.04
CA THR A 343 -18.33 -13.95 -8.67
C THR A 343 -17.50 -13.08 -7.71
N PRO A 344 -18.04 -12.62 -6.57
CA PRO A 344 -17.29 -11.89 -5.54
C PRO A 344 -16.04 -12.62 -5.07
N ASN A 345 -16.07 -13.97 -5.05
CA ASN A 345 -14.90 -14.76 -4.69
C ASN A 345 -13.78 -14.64 -5.74
N GLN A 346 -14.11 -14.78 -7.03
CA GLN A 346 -13.12 -14.56 -8.09
C GLN A 346 -12.61 -13.12 -8.07
N MET A 347 -13.50 -12.15 -7.90
CA MET A 347 -13.17 -10.74 -7.88
C MET A 347 -12.21 -10.36 -6.74
N PHE A 348 -12.35 -10.99 -5.57
CA PHE A 348 -11.40 -10.82 -4.47
C PHE A 348 -9.97 -11.18 -4.89
N PHE A 349 -9.81 -12.27 -5.67
CA PHE A 349 -8.51 -12.73 -6.14
C PHE A 349 -7.87 -11.79 -7.16
N TYR A 350 -8.68 -11.16 -8.03
CA TYR A 350 -8.17 -10.11 -8.91
C TYR A 350 -7.66 -8.88 -8.15
N GLY A 351 -8.27 -8.54 -7.01
CA GLY A 351 -7.91 -7.34 -6.23
C GLY A 351 -6.41 -7.25 -5.90
N ALA A 352 -5.82 -8.34 -5.39
CA ALA A 352 -4.40 -8.38 -5.05
C ALA A 352 -3.53 -8.48 -6.32
N ALA A 353 -3.94 -9.29 -7.30
CA ALA A 353 -3.16 -9.48 -8.52
C ALA A 353 -3.00 -8.18 -9.33
N VAL A 354 -4.05 -7.36 -9.42
CA VAL A 354 -4.00 -6.08 -10.13
C VAL A 354 -3.03 -5.10 -9.48
N VAL A 355 -2.97 -5.05 -8.14
CA VAL A 355 -2.01 -4.21 -7.39
C VAL A 355 -0.56 -4.59 -7.70
N PHE A 356 -0.30 -5.88 -7.91
CA PHE A 356 1.03 -6.41 -8.19
C PHE A 356 1.41 -6.42 -9.69
N CYS A 357 0.54 -5.98 -10.60
CA CYS A 357 0.88 -5.95 -12.03
C CYS A 357 2.05 -4.98 -12.32
N SER A 358 3.18 -5.57 -12.73
CA SER A 358 4.40 -4.90 -13.17
C SER A 358 4.85 -5.35 -14.56
N SER A 359 5.41 -4.43 -15.34
CA SER A 359 5.87 -4.68 -16.70
C SER A 359 7.10 -5.58 -16.79
N THR A 360 7.87 -5.70 -15.71
CA THR A 360 9.13 -6.46 -15.65
C THR A 360 9.01 -7.78 -14.90
N ALA A 361 7.89 -8.04 -14.21
CA ALA A 361 7.74 -9.20 -13.34
C ALA A 361 7.74 -10.56 -14.07
N MET A 362 7.41 -10.61 -15.35
CA MET A 362 7.54 -11.87 -16.13
C MET A 362 8.87 -11.98 -16.88
N ASN A 363 9.73 -10.95 -16.84
CA ASN A 363 11.01 -10.99 -17.53
C ASN A 363 11.98 -11.86 -16.73
N PRO A 364 12.69 -12.81 -17.38
CA PRO A 364 13.73 -13.55 -16.69
C PRO A 364 14.83 -12.59 -16.24
N LEU A 365 15.21 -12.69 -14.97
CA LEU A 365 16.44 -12.04 -14.50
C LEU A 365 17.63 -12.75 -15.16
N PRO A 366 18.67 -12.03 -15.61
CA PRO A 366 19.91 -12.66 -16.04
C PRO A 366 20.44 -13.56 -14.92
N ALA A 367 20.93 -14.76 -15.29
CA ALA A 367 21.46 -15.70 -14.31
C ALA A 367 22.56 -15.05 -13.46
N GLY A 368 22.41 -15.12 -12.12
CA GLY A 368 23.35 -14.52 -11.18
C GLY A 368 23.07 -13.07 -10.77
N ILE A 369 22.02 -12.43 -11.31
CA ILE A 369 21.55 -11.13 -10.82
C ILE A 369 20.33 -11.36 -9.93
N GLU A 370 20.54 -11.40 -8.63
CA GLU A 370 19.47 -11.20 -7.66
C GLU A 370 19.21 -9.69 -7.52
N ARG A 371 17.96 -9.29 -7.26
CA ARG A 371 17.66 -7.91 -6.84
C ARG A 371 18.25 -7.73 -5.44
N SER A 372 19.54 -7.45 -5.37
CA SER A 372 20.37 -7.63 -4.15
C SER A 372 20.03 -6.69 -2.98
N SER A 373 18.93 -5.96 -3.02
CA SER A 373 18.50 -5.03 -1.97
C SER A 373 16.98 -4.92 -1.82
N ASP A 374 16.17 -5.59 -2.64
CA ASP A 374 14.71 -5.55 -2.53
C ASP A 374 14.26 -6.72 -1.65
N PRO A 375 13.71 -6.48 -0.45
CA PRO A 375 13.28 -7.56 0.44
C PRO A 375 12.02 -8.28 -0.08
N HIS A 376 11.40 -7.82 -1.17
CA HIS A 376 10.22 -8.47 -1.71
C HIS A 376 10.56 -9.56 -2.71
N SER A 377 9.79 -10.66 -2.65
CA SER A 377 9.65 -11.56 -3.79
C SER A 377 9.21 -10.78 -5.04
N ASP A 378 9.66 -11.22 -6.22
CA ASP A 378 9.18 -10.66 -7.49
C ASP A 378 7.64 -10.74 -7.56
N MET A 379 7.00 -9.69 -8.07
CA MET A 379 5.53 -9.58 -8.12
C MET A 379 4.84 -10.77 -8.80
N TYR A 380 5.49 -11.39 -9.79
CA TYR A 380 5.00 -12.60 -10.45
C TYR A 380 4.93 -13.78 -9.47
N LEU A 381 5.93 -13.92 -8.61
CA LEU A 381 5.99 -14.96 -7.59
C LEU A 381 5.06 -14.64 -6.41
N ARG A 382 4.91 -13.37 -6.00
CA ARG A 382 3.98 -12.97 -4.92
C ARG A 382 2.55 -13.36 -5.24
N VAL A 383 2.03 -12.97 -6.42
CA VAL A 383 0.67 -13.30 -6.84
C VAL A 383 0.45 -14.81 -6.90
N ASN A 384 1.31 -15.53 -7.61
CA ASN A 384 1.12 -16.97 -7.77
C ASN A 384 1.33 -17.73 -6.44
N THR A 385 2.16 -17.23 -5.52
CA THR A 385 2.28 -17.77 -4.15
C THR A 385 0.97 -17.61 -3.37
N LEU A 386 0.39 -16.39 -3.36
CA LEU A 386 -0.87 -16.12 -2.67
C LEU A 386 -1.99 -17.04 -3.15
N MET A 387 -2.17 -17.16 -4.47
CA MET A 387 -3.22 -18.01 -5.05
C MET A 387 -3.00 -19.49 -4.73
N SER A 388 -1.76 -19.97 -4.83
CA SER A 388 -1.42 -21.37 -4.54
C SER A 388 -1.63 -21.76 -3.07
N GLN A 389 -1.54 -20.79 -2.14
CA GLN A 389 -1.73 -21.03 -0.71
C GLN A 389 -3.21 -21.10 -0.27
N MET A 390 -4.14 -20.71 -1.14
CA MET A 390 -5.56 -20.61 -0.82
C MET A 390 -6.38 -21.66 -1.58
N ASP A 391 -6.83 -22.69 -0.88
CA ASP A 391 -7.75 -23.69 -1.48
C ASP A 391 -9.03 -23.04 -2.00
N GLN A 392 -9.39 -21.90 -1.41
CA GLN A 392 -10.55 -21.11 -1.81
C GLN A 392 -10.35 -20.39 -3.15
N PHE A 393 -9.10 -20.18 -3.60
CA PHE A 393 -8.78 -19.77 -4.96
C PHE A 393 -9.12 -20.91 -5.93
N ALA A 394 -8.64 -22.13 -5.64
CA ALA A 394 -8.94 -23.30 -6.45
C ALA A 394 -10.45 -23.55 -6.55
N ASP A 395 -11.20 -23.37 -5.45
CA ASP A 395 -12.67 -23.44 -5.45
C ASP A 395 -13.31 -22.35 -6.34
N ALA A 396 -12.81 -21.11 -6.26
CA ALA A 396 -13.38 -19.97 -6.97
C ALA A 396 -13.21 -20.07 -8.50
N PHE A 397 -12.08 -20.60 -8.96
CA PHE A 397 -11.77 -20.80 -10.38
C PHE A 397 -11.98 -22.23 -10.87
N LYS A 398 -12.42 -23.14 -9.98
CA LYS A 398 -12.67 -24.56 -10.25
C LYS A 398 -11.42 -25.30 -10.76
N CYS A 399 -10.27 -24.99 -10.15
CA CYS A 399 -9.01 -25.64 -10.49
C CYS A 399 -9.04 -27.12 -10.10
N LYS A 400 -8.49 -27.95 -10.98
CA LYS A 400 -8.29 -29.39 -10.77
C LYS A 400 -7.01 -29.63 -9.96
N PRO A 401 -6.90 -30.77 -9.26
CA PRO A 401 -5.69 -31.13 -8.53
C PRO A 401 -4.41 -31.16 -9.39
N THR A 402 -4.54 -31.36 -10.70
CA THR A 402 -3.44 -31.42 -11.67
C THR A 402 -2.98 -30.04 -12.16
N ASP A 403 -3.76 -28.99 -11.91
CA ASP A 403 -3.47 -27.67 -12.45
C ASP A 403 -2.28 -27.04 -11.73
N LYS A 404 -1.53 -26.20 -12.44
CA LYS A 404 -0.23 -25.69 -11.98
C LYS A 404 -0.33 -24.89 -10.69
N MET A 405 -1.37 -24.06 -10.50
CA MET A 405 -1.61 -23.35 -9.23
C MET A 405 -1.77 -24.31 -8.05
N VAL A 406 -2.50 -25.41 -8.23
CA VAL A 406 -2.75 -26.37 -7.14
C VAL A 406 -1.49 -27.17 -6.83
N MET A 407 -0.78 -27.63 -7.86
CA MET A 407 0.49 -28.36 -7.74
C MET A 407 1.64 -27.50 -7.21
N ASN A 408 1.50 -26.17 -7.21
CA ASN A 408 2.48 -25.24 -6.67
C ASN A 408 2.40 -25.09 -5.14
N LYS A 409 1.37 -25.60 -4.47
CA LYS A 409 1.29 -25.57 -3.01
C LYS A 409 2.32 -26.56 -2.41
N ALA A 410 3.39 -26.03 -1.81
CA ALA A 410 4.42 -26.85 -1.16
C ALA A 410 3.87 -27.52 0.10
N THR A 411 3.24 -26.72 0.95
CA THR A 411 2.52 -27.14 2.15
C THR A 411 1.58 -26.01 2.56
N HIS A 412 0.58 -26.28 3.41
CA HIS A 412 -0.35 -25.24 3.84
C HIS A 412 0.30 -24.32 4.89
N CYS A 413 0.30 -23.01 4.63
CA CYS A 413 0.90 -22.01 5.49
C CYS A 413 -0.08 -21.30 6.42
N GLU A 414 -0.37 -21.88 7.58
CA GLU A 414 -1.21 -21.24 8.59
C GLU A 414 -0.39 -20.66 9.74
N LEU A 415 -0.12 -19.35 9.63
CA LEU A 415 0.61 -18.61 10.65
C LEU A 415 -0.32 -18.12 11.76
N TYR A 416 -1.53 -17.66 11.44
CA TYR A 416 -2.50 -17.09 12.39
C TYR A 416 -3.89 -17.72 12.24
N GLY A 417 -4.69 -17.66 13.31
CA GLY A 417 -6.03 -18.21 13.33
C GLY A 417 -6.09 -19.64 13.88
N ARG A 418 -7.24 -20.29 13.72
CA ARG A 418 -7.58 -21.51 14.48
C ARG A 418 -6.73 -22.74 14.15
N GLY A 419 -6.22 -22.86 12.92
CA GLY A 419 -5.37 -23.97 12.50
C GLY A 419 -3.88 -23.69 12.64
N ALA A 420 -3.49 -22.54 13.18
CA ALA A 420 -2.09 -22.25 13.48
C ALA A 420 -1.55 -23.19 14.56
N SER A 421 -0.25 -23.53 14.50
CA SER A 421 0.38 -24.45 15.45
C SER A 421 0.19 -24.01 16.90
N MET A 422 0.02 -24.97 17.81
CA MET A 422 0.04 -24.74 19.26
C MET A 422 1.46 -24.53 19.80
N THR A 423 2.49 -24.95 19.06
CA THR A 423 3.88 -24.95 19.50
C THR A 423 4.70 -23.87 18.81
N ARG A 424 5.60 -23.27 19.60
CA ARG A 424 6.65 -22.38 19.09
C ARG A 424 7.75 -23.22 18.44
N LYS A 425 8.34 -22.71 17.36
CA LYS A 425 9.63 -23.14 16.83
C LYS A 425 10.70 -22.81 17.86
N HIS A 426 11.38 -23.83 18.36
CA HIS A 426 12.57 -23.64 19.19
C HIS A 426 13.71 -23.17 18.28
N HIS A 427 14.20 -21.97 18.53
CA HIS A 427 15.37 -21.46 17.81
C HIS A 427 16.62 -21.93 18.55
N ASN A 428 17.55 -22.55 17.83
CA ASN A 428 18.83 -22.97 18.37
C ASN A 428 19.79 -21.78 18.18
N PRO A 429 20.23 -21.07 19.23
CA PRO A 429 20.98 -19.81 19.10
C PRO A 429 22.41 -19.97 18.55
N GLY A 430 22.77 -21.14 18.00
CA GLY A 430 24.11 -21.48 17.50
C GLY A 430 24.17 -21.83 16.01
N VAL A 431 23.15 -21.49 15.22
CA VAL A 431 23.15 -21.62 13.76
C VAL A 431 22.93 -20.25 13.14
#